data_AF-A0AA88IL48-F1
#
_entry.id   AF-A0AA88IL48-F1
#
_cell.length_a   1.000
_cell.length_b   1.000
_cell.length_c   1.000
_cell.angle_alpha   90.00
_cell.angle_beta   90.00
_cell.angle_gamma   90.00
#
_symmetry.space_group_name_H-M   'P 1'
#
loop_
_entity.id
_entity.type
_entity.pdbx_description
1 polymer ?
#
loop_
_entity_poly.entity_id
_entity_poly.type
_entity_poly.pdbx_seq_one_letter_code
_entity_poly.pdbx_strand_id
1 'polypeptide(L)'
;MNGYDRNMFWQGHRPQSTSKIFLSLVLLTVIELVNTTVPCNQSCTKTIHKGVKLSKFMKRNTAELLKTYQASEGDFAKQFCKMQMDNVPASSLSGQTSSDRMFNIYTRLKEFQPHIKKVLKQQTVLLPLQSPLLNSLDETLQRTGHLAQGINCILQILQPNIPIFEPATSPTRIPLPQNVFQQKVYGCVVLTRLNEFLSRVVNELRSLKGSMCVKKKKKELW
;
A
#
# COMPACT_ATOMS: atom_id res chain seq x y z
N MET A 1 44.01 68.56 26.83
CA MET A 1 43.28 68.49 28.12
C MET A 1 41.86 68.98 27.88
N ASN A 2 40.87 68.20 28.33
CA ASN A 2 39.43 68.48 28.46
C ASN A 2 38.68 68.67 27.11
N GLY A 3 37.83 67.77 26.60
CA GLY A 3 36.89 66.86 27.24
C GLY A 3 35.52 67.53 27.32
N TYR A 4 34.53 67.05 26.54
CA TYR A 4 33.14 66.84 26.97
C TYR A 4 32.32 66.19 25.83
N ASP A 5 32.14 64.88 25.96
CA ASP A 5 31.21 64.05 25.21
C ASP A 5 29.76 64.46 25.47
N ARG A 6 28.93 64.41 24.43
CA ARG A 6 27.47 64.29 24.57
C ARG A 6 27.00 63.07 23.79
N ASN A 7 27.02 61.93 24.46
CA ASN A 7 26.43 60.68 23.98
C ASN A 7 24.91 60.83 23.84
N MET A 8 24.39 60.69 22.62
CA MET A 8 22.96 60.45 22.40
C MET A 8 22.72 58.93 22.37
N PHE A 9 22.03 58.45 23.40
CA PHE A 9 21.47 57.10 23.46
C PHE A 9 20.33 56.97 22.43
N TRP A 10 20.58 56.22 21.36
CA TRP A 10 19.50 55.66 20.55
C TRP A 10 19.13 54.29 21.13
N GLN A 11 17.94 54.21 21.72
CA GLN A 11 17.34 52.93 22.13
C GLN A 11 17.03 52.11 20.88
N GLY A 12 17.94 51.22 20.50
CA GLY A 12 17.67 50.18 19.51
C GLY A 12 16.60 49.24 20.05
N HIS A 13 15.44 49.22 19.39
CA HIS A 13 14.42 48.20 19.61
C HIS A 13 15.04 46.80 19.47
N ARG A 14 14.99 46.02 20.55
CA ARG A 14 15.36 44.62 20.58
C ARG A 14 14.21 43.84 19.90
N PRO A 15 14.38 43.26 18.70
CA PRO A 15 13.36 42.37 18.16
C PRO A 15 13.29 41.14 19.05
N GLN A 16 12.18 41.05 19.80
CA GLN A 16 11.87 39.95 20.68
C GLN A 16 11.57 38.71 19.82
N SER A 17 12.60 37.87 19.65
CA SER A 17 12.52 36.42 19.47
C SER A 17 11.46 35.86 18.52
N THR A 18 11.32 36.40 17.31
CA THR A 18 10.56 35.71 16.24
C THR A 18 11.24 34.41 15.79
N SER A 19 12.56 34.30 15.95
CA SER A 19 13.35 33.10 15.64
C SER A 19 12.87 31.83 16.37
N LYS A 20 12.43 31.94 17.63
CA LYS A 20 11.93 30.76 18.38
C LYS A 20 10.56 30.29 17.86
N ILE A 21 9.71 31.20 17.40
CA ILE A 21 8.40 30.87 16.83
C ILE A 21 8.57 30.15 15.49
N PHE A 22 9.48 30.64 14.64
CA PHE A 22 9.80 29.97 13.37
C PHE A 22 10.43 28.59 13.57
N LEU A 23 11.36 28.43 14.51
CA LEU A 23 11.91 27.11 14.86
C LEU A 23 10.83 26.14 15.36
N SER A 24 9.89 26.63 16.17
CA SER A 24 8.77 25.81 16.70
C SER A 24 7.82 25.37 15.58
N LEU A 25 7.49 26.27 14.66
CA LEU A 25 6.65 25.96 13.49
C LEU A 25 7.34 25.00 12.53
N VAL A 26 8.65 25.16 12.29
CA VAL A 26 9.44 24.22 11.47
C VAL A 26 9.56 22.85 12.13
N LEU A 27 9.72 22.79 13.46
CA LEU A 27 9.72 21.52 14.19
C LEU A 27 8.35 20.82 14.13
N LEU A 28 7.24 21.56 14.23
CA LEU A 28 5.89 21.01 14.09
C LEU A 28 5.62 20.48 12.68
N THR A 29 6.05 21.20 11.63
CA THR A 29 5.90 20.70 10.24
C THR A 29 6.78 19.49 9.95
N VAL A 30 7.99 19.41 10.53
CA VAL A 30 8.83 18.22 10.42
C VAL A 30 8.19 17.02 11.13
N ILE A 31 7.54 17.22 12.28
CA ILE A 31 6.85 16.14 13.00
C ILE A 31 5.59 15.67 12.25
N GLU A 32 4.85 16.57 11.60
CA GLU A 32 3.73 16.19 10.72
C GLU A 32 4.19 15.51 9.41
N LEU A 33 5.40 15.82 8.93
CA LEU A 33 5.97 15.20 7.73
C LEU A 33 6.57 13.81 8.00
N VAL A 34 6.87 13.47 9.26
CA VAL A 34 7.14 12.08 9.66
C VAL A 34 5.80 11.35 9.65
N ASN A 35 5.45 10.78 8.49
CA ASN A 35 4.29 9.92 8.23
C ASN A 35 3.76 9.32 9.53
N THR A 36 2.58 9.76 9.97
CA THR A 36 1.86 9.23 11.12
C THR A 36 1.40 7.81 10.80
N THR A 37 2.34 6.86 10.81
CA THR A 37 2.03 5.45 10.67
C THR A 37 1.22 5.06 11.90
N VAL A 38 -0.04 4.70 11.71
CA VAL A 38 -0.91 4.24 12.79
C VAL A 38 -0.20 3.06 13.47
N PRO A 39 0.13 3.16 14.78
CA PRO A 39 0.91 2.14 15.45
C PRO A 39 0.13 0.84 15.52
N CYS A 40 0.84 -0.26 15.29
CA CYS A 40 0.23 -1.58 15.31
C CYS A 40 0.05 -2.15 16.72
N ASN A 41 -1.16 -1.97 17.25
CA ASN A 41 -1.53 -2.43 18.59
C ASN A 41 -1.93 -3.92 18.67
N GLN A 42 -1.78 -4.71 17.59
CA GLN A 42 -2.15 -6.13 17.56
C GLN A 42 -0.93 -7.03 17.70
N SER A 43 -1.07 -8.12 18.47
CA SER A 43 -0.01 -9.13 18.61
C SER A 43 0.39 -9.73 17.26
N CYS A 44 1.69 -9.96 17.07
CA CYS A 44 2.31 -10.61 15.91
C CYS A 44 1.49 -11.78 15.34
N THR A 45 1.17 -12.77 16.17
CA THR A 45 0.42 -13.97 15.75
C THR A 45 -0.97 -13.65 15.20
N LYS A 46 -1.69 -12.73 15.84
CA LYS A 46 -3.05 -12.31 15.43
C LYS A 46 -3.00 -11.56 14.10
N THR A 47 -2.03 -10.66 13.93
CA THR A 47 -1.83 -9.89 12.69
C THR A 47 -1.54 -10.82 11.51
N ILE A 48 -0.58 -11.74 11.66
CA ILE A 48 -0.25 -12.70 10.59
C ILE A 48 -1.45 -13.61 10.30
N HIS A 49 -2.15 -14.12 11.32
CA HIS A 49 -3.32 -14.97 11.11
C HIS A 49 -4.42 -14.27 10.31
N LYS A 50 -4.73 -13.00 10.67
CA LYS A 50 -5.69 -12.18 9.91
C LYS A 50 -5.22 -11.95 8.48
N GLY A 51 -3.94 -11.64 8.26
CA GLY A 51 -3.36 -11.48 6.93
C GLY A 51 -3.50 -12.74 6.07
N VAL A 52 -3.22 -13.93 6.63
CA VAL A 52 -3.42 -15.22 5.93
C VAL A 52 -4.89 -15.43 5.58
N LYS A 53 -5.81 -15.14 6.51
CA LYS A 53 -7.27 -15.31 6.27
C LYS A 53 -7.74 -14.38 5.16
N LEU A 54 -7.38 -13.10 5.23
CA LEU A 54 -7.77 -12.08 4.26
C LEU A 54 -7.17 -12.36 2.88
N SER A 55 -5.88 -12.66 2.78
CA SER A 55 -5.23 -12.96 1.49
C SER A 55 -5.81 -14.21 0.83
N LYS A 56 -6.13 -15.27 1.59
CA LYS A 56 -6.82 -16.47 1.06
C LYS A 56 -8.21 -16.13 0.53
N PHE A 57 -8.97 -15.33 1.27
CA PHE A 57 -10.30 -14.91 0.88
C PHE A 57 -10.26 -14.05 -0.38
N MET A 58 -9.37 -13.05 -0.42
CA MET A 58 -9.15 -12.23 -1.61
C MET A 58 -8.76 -13.07 -2.82
N LYS A 59 -7.84 -14.04 -2.70
CA LYS A 59 -7.48 -14.92 -3.81
C LYS A 59 -8.71 -15.63 -4.40
N ARG A 60 -9.57 -16.18 -3.54
CA ARG A 60 -10.79 -16.87 -3.99
C ARG A 60 -11.75 -15.88 -4.67
N ASN A 61 -12.01 -14.74 -4.05
CA ASN A 61 -12.92 -13.74 -4.60
C ASN A 61 -12.40 -13.12 -5.90
N THR A 62 -11.11 -12.84 -6.01
CA THR A 62 -10.50 -12.35 -7.26
C THR A 62 -10.58 -13.40 -8.37
N ALA A 63 -10.48 -14.70 -8.05
CA ALA A 63 -10.68 -15.76 -9.03
C ALA A 63 -12.13 -15.83 -9.53
N GLU A 64 -13.12 -15.69 -8.64
CA GLU A 64 -14.55 -15.61 -9.04
C GLU A 64 -14.88 -14.32 -9.80
N LEU A 65 -14.32 -13.20 -9.37
CA LEU A 65 -14.40 -11.92 -10.07
C LEU A 65 -13.81 -12.03 -11.47
N LEU A 66 -12.67 -12.68 -11.64
CA LEU A 66 -12.04 -12.89 -12.95
C LEU A 66 -12.94 -13.74 -13.87
N LYS A 67 -13.58 -14.79 -13.36
CA LYS A 67 -14.55 -15.57 -14.14
C LYS A 67 -15.74 -14.74 -14.57
N THR A 68 -16.31 -13.96 -13.64
CA THR A 68 -17.45 -13.08 -13.91
C THR A 68 -17.10 -12.02 -14.94
N TYR A 69 -15.92 -11.40 -14.81
CA TYR A 69 -15.39 -10.45 -15.75
C TYR A 69 -15.21 -11.10 -17.13
N GLN A 70 -14.57 -12.28 -17.22
CA GLN A 70 -14.42 -12.97 -18.51
C GLN A 70 -15.75 -13.31 -19.18
N ALA A 71 -16.75 -13.72 -18.39
CA ALA A 71 -18.09 -14.03 -18.91
C ALA A 71 -18.80 -12.78 -19.46
N SER A 72 -18.56 -11.60 -18.92
CA SER A 72 -19.12 -10.34 -19.46
C SER A 72 -18.42 -9.84 -20.72
N GLU A 73 -17.24 -10.38 -21.08
CA GLU A 73 -16.44 -9.90 -22.21
C GLU A 73 -16.45 -10.79 -23.47
N GLY A 74 -17.07 -11.97 -23.45
CA GLY A 74 -17.22 -12.88 -24.60
C GLY A 74 -16.08 -13.89 -24.81
N ASP A 75 -16.15 -14.69 -25.89
CA ASP A 75 -15.37 -15.93 -26.07
C ASP A 75 -13.84 -15.76 -26.09
N PHE A 76 -13.33 -14.60 -26.49
CA PHE A 76 -11.88 -14.34 -26.56
C PHE A 76 -11.26 -13.85 -25.26
N ALA A 77 -12.07 -13.61 -24.21
CA ALA A 77 -11.61 -13.02 -22.96
C ALA A 77 -10.42 -13.79 -22.36
N LYS A 78 -10.48 -15.12 -22.31
CA LYS A 78 -9.44 -15.97 -21.69
C LYS A 78 -8.04 -15.80 -22.29
N GLN A 79 -7.94 -15.58 -23.60
CA GLN A 79 -6.64 -15.39 -24.27
C GLN A 79 -6.08 -13.99 -23.98
N PHE A 80 -6.94 -12.97 -23.97
CA PHE A 80 -6.52 -11.60 -23.74
C PHE A 80 -6.07 -11.32 -22.30
N CYS A 81 -6.64 -12.02 -21.31
CA CYS A 81 -6.24 -11.88 -19.91
C CYS A 81 -4.78 -12.29 -19.64
N LYS A 82 -4.17 -13.06 -20.56
CA LYS A 82 -2.78 -13.51 -20.48
C LYS A 82 -1.81 -12.63 -21.27
N MET A 83 -2.29 -11.56 -21.91
CA MET A 83 -1.40 -10.66 -22.64
C MET A 83 -0.37 -10.05 -21.70
N GLN A 84 0.85 -9.91 -22.21
CA GLN A 84 1.86 -9.11 -21.54
C GLN A 84 1.51 -7.63 -21.68
N MET A 85 1.75 -6.90 -20.60
CA MET A 85 1.45 -5.48 -20.44
C MET A 85 2.43 -4.94 -19.39
N ASP A 86 3.38 -4.12 -19.81
CA ASP A 86 4.45 -3.64 -18.92
C ASP A 86 3.93 -2.62 -17.91
N ASN A 87 2.79 -2.01 -18.21
CA ASN A 87 2.13 -1.00 -17.39
C ASN A 87 1.18 -1.59 -16.34
N VAL A 88 1.26 -2.88 -16.02
CA VAL A 88 0.47 -3.51 -14.94
C VAL A 88 1.43 -4.11 -13.91
N PRO A 89 1.16 -4.00 -12.59
CA PRO A 89 2.08 -4.50 -11.56
C PRO A 89 2.39 -5.98 -11.75
N ALA A 90 3.65 -6.34 -11.54
CA ALA A 90 4.10 -7.71 -11.67
C ALA A 90 3.50 -8.59 -10.57
N SER A 91 3.20 -9.85 -10.91
CA SER A 91 2.70 -10.82 -9.93
C SER A 91 3.80 -11.48 -9.09
N SER A 92 5.07 -11.30 -9.46
CA SER A 92 6.25 -11.86 -8.79
C SER A 92 6.58 -11.15 -7.48
N LEU A 93 7.11 -11.90 -6.51
CA LEU A 93 7.71 -11.36 -5.30
C LEU A 93 9.23 -11.28 -5.46
N SER A 94 9.83 -10.21 -4.95
CA SER A 94 11.27 -10.03 -4.83
C SER A 94 11.67 -9.77 -3.39
N GLY A 95 12.93 -10.06 -3.03
CA GLY A 95 13.47 -9.83 -1.69
C GLY A 95 14.13 -11.08 -1.11
N GLN A 96 15.26 -10.87 -0.42
CA GLN A 96 16.09 -11.95 0.12
C GLN A 96 15.60 -12.33 1.52
N THR A 97 15.27 -11.34 2.35
CA THR A 97 14.74 -11.54 3.69
C THR A 97 13.20 -11.54 3.71
N SER A 98 12.61 -12.05 4.79
CA SER A 98 11.16 -11.97 5.01
C SER A 98 10.67 -10.53 5.05
N SER A 99 11.47 -9.61 5.61
CA SER A 99 11.12 -8.19 5.65
C SER A 99 11.15 -7.57 4.26
N ASP A 100 12.16 -7.89 3.43
CA ASP A 100 12.21 -7.41 2.03
C ASP A 100 11.00 -7.89 1.23
N ARG A 101 10.62 -9.17 1.40
CA ARG A 101 9.44 -9.73 0.73
C ARG A 101 8.15 -9.11 1.24
N MET A 102 8.02 -8.85 2.55
CA MET A 102 6.87 -8.11 3.09
C MET A 102 6.80 -6.68 2.54
N PHE A 103 7.94 -6.00 2.41
CA PHE A 103 8.00 -4.66 1.85
C PHE A 103 7.62 -4.67 0.37
N ASN A 104 8.12 -5.65 -0.39
CA ASN A 104 7.71 -5.85 -1.77
C ASN A 104 6.21 -6.12 -1.90
N ILE A 105 5.63 -6.95 -1.02
CA ILE A 105 4.18 -7.18 -0.98
C ILE A 105 3.43 -5.88 -0.71
N TYR A 106 3.86 -5.10 0.29
CA TYR A 106 3.26 -3.81 0.62
C TYR A 106 3.27 -2.88 -0.59
N THR A 107 4.42 -2.74 -1.24
CA THR A 107 4.59 -1.94 -2.45
C THR A 107 3.66 -2.40 -3.56
N ARG A 108 3.66 -3.69 -3.92
CA ARG A 108 2.79 -4.22 -4.97
C ARG A 108 1.30 -4.03 -4.67
N LEU A 109 0.86 -4.17 -3.42
CA LEU A 109 -0.52 -3.89 -3.04
C LEU A 109 -0.89 -2.41 -3.28
N LYS A 110 0.00 -1.48 -2.95
CA LYS A 110 -0.17 -0.04 -3.19
C LYS A 110 -0.16 0.28 -4.68
N GLU A 111 0.65 -0.42 -5.48
CA GLU A 111 0.64 -0.31 -6.93
C GLU A 111 -0.68 -0.84 -7.53
N PHE A 112 -1.19 -1.99 -7.10
CA PHE A 112 -2.43 -2.56 -7.64
C PHE A 112 -3.68 -1.69 -7.39
N GLN A 113 -3.76 -0.95 -6.28
CA GLN A 113 -4.93 -0.12 -5.94
C GLN A 113 -5.37 0.86 -7.05
N PRO A 114 -4.50 1.74 -7.58
CA PRO A 114 -4.89 2.64 -8.67
C PRO A 114 -5.26 1.90 -9.96
N HIS A 115 -4.67 0.72 -10.23
CA HIS A 115 -5.06 -0.12 -11.36
C HIS A 115 -6.49 -0.67 -11.18
N ILE A 116 -6.82 -1.23 -10.01
CA ILE A 116 -8.17 -1.73 -9.69
C ILE A 116 -9.19 -0.58 -9.76
N LYS A 117 -8.85 0.59 -9.21
CA LYS A 117 -9.70 1.79 -9.27
C LYS A 117 -9.95 2.25 -10.71
N LYS A 118 -8.95 2.16 -11.60
CA LYS A 118 -9.11 2.46 -13.03
C LYS A 118 -10.08 1.48 -13.70
N VAL A 119 -9.95 0.18 -13.41
CA VAL A 119 -10.86 -0.85 -13.95
C VAL A 119 -12.29 -0.63 -13.46
N LEU A 120 -12.47 -0.35 -12.17
CA LEU A 120 -13.78 0.00 -11.62
C LEU A 120 -14.40 1.20 -12.36
N LYS A 121 -13.65 2.30 -12.52
CA LYS A 121 -14.12 3.48 -13.26
C LYS A 121 -14.48 3.18 -14.71
N GLN A 122 -13.69 2.37 -15.40
CA GLN A 122 -13.98 1.96 -16.77
C GLN A 122 -15.29 1.17 -16.84
N GLN A 123 -15.46 0.20 -15.95
CA GLN A 123 -16.66 -0.64 -15.91
C GLN A 123 -17.92 0.12 -15.49
N THR A 124 -17.82 1.16 -14.65
CA THR A 124 -18.97 2.03 -14.32
C THR A 124 -19.54 2.76 -15.54
N VAL A 125 -18.73 3.02 -16.57
CA VAL A 125 -19.19 3.63 -17.82
C VAL A 125 -19.85 2.61 -18.75
N LEU A 126 -19.48 1.32 -18.63
CA LEU A 126 -19.92 0.25 -19.52
C LEU A 126 -21.11 -0.55 -18.98
N LEU A 127 -21.32 -0.55 -17.66
CA LEU A 127 -22.29 -1.41 -16.98
C LEU A 127 -23.33 -0.59 -16.21
N PRO A 128 -24.53 -1.16 -15.99
CA PRO A 128 -25.51 -0.57 -15.07
C PRO A 128 -24.94 -0.43 -13.66
N LEU A 129 -25.34 0.64 -12.95
CA LEU A 129 -24.86 0.96 -11.59
C LEU A 129 -25.02 -0.18 -10.57
N GLN A 130 -26.04 -1.02 -10.73
CA GLN A 130 -26.35 -2.14 -9.82
C GLN A 130 -25.68 -3.46 -10.23
N SER A 131 -24.69 -3.41 -11.11
CA SER A 131 -23.99 -4.61 -11.57
C SER A 131 -23.21 -5.29 -10.42
N PRO A 132 -23.40 -6.61 -10.20
CA PRO A 132 -22.62 -7.38 -9.22
C PRO A 132 -21.11 -7.31 -9.45
N LEU A 133 -20.68 -7.09 -10.70
CA LEU A 133 -19.29 -6.91 -11.08
C LEU A 133 -18.70 -5.63 -10.48
N LEU A 134 -19.44 -4.52 -10.47
CA LEU A 134 -19.00 -3.25 -9.89
C LEU A 134 -18.81 -3.37 -8.38
N ASN A 135 -19.76 -4.00 -7.69
CA ASN A 135 -19.65 -4.27 -6.25
C ASN A 135 -18.42 -5.13 -5.94
N SER A 136 -18.20 -6.19 -6.72
CA SER A 136 -17.06 -7.08 -6.52
C SER A 136 -15.70 -6.38 -6.77
N LEU A 137 -15.65 -5.45 -7.74
CA LEU A 137 -14.47 -4.63 -8.01
C LEU A 137 -14.18 -3.64 -6.88
N ASP A 138 -15.20 -2.96 -6.36
CA ASP A 138 -15.04 -2.03 -5.24
C ASP A 138 -14.62 -2.78 -3.96
N GLU A 139 -15.27 -3.90 -3.64
CA GLU A 139 -14.86 -4.72 -2.50
C GLU A 139 -13.40 -5.20 -2.63
N THR A 140 -12.96 -5.56 -3.84
CA THR A 140 -11.58 -5.95 -4.11
C THR A 140 -10.61 -4.79 -3.90
N LEU A 141 -10.99 -3.57 -4.30
CA LEU A 141 -10.23 -2.35 -4.04
C LEU A 141 -10.06 -2.11 -2.53
N GLN A 142 -11.16 -2.12 -1.78
CA GLN A 142 -11.14 -1.90 -0.32
C GLN A 142 -10.31 -2.96 0.41
N ARG A 143 -10.49 -4.24 0.06
CA ARG A 143 -9.75 -5.34 0.67
C ARG A 143 -8.26 -5.29 0.35
N THR A 144 -7.89 -4.80 -0.83
CA THR A 144 -6.48 -4.56 -1.19
C THR A 144 -5.86 -3.50 -0.28
N GLY A 145 -6.62 -2.44 0.04
CA GLY A 145 -6.25 -1.45 1.06
C GLY A 145 -6.06 -2.05 2.45
N HIS A 146 -7.05 -2.82 2.91
CA HIS A 146 -6.98 -3.48 4.22
C HIS A 146 -5.81 -4.47 4.33
N LEU A 147 -5.53 -5.22 3.25
CA LEU A 147 -4.39 -6.11 3.23
C LEU A 147 -3.08 -5.32 3.28
N ALA A 148 -2.94 -4.22 2.53
CA ALA A 148 -1.76 -3.36 2.58
C ALA A 148 -1.50 -2.83 4.01
N GLN A 149 -2.53 -2.38 4.70
CA GLN A 149 -2.43 -1.96 6.11
C GLN A 149 -2.01 -3.13 7.02
N GLY A 150 -2.55 -4.32 6.80
CA GLY A 150 -2.14 -5.53 7.52
C GLY A 150 -0.68 -5.92 7.29
N ILE A 151 -0.16 -5.74 6.07
CA ILE A 151 1.26 -5.98 5.75
C ILE A 151 2.15 -4.90 6.35
N ASN A 152 1.74 -3.63 6.29
CA ASN A 152 2.43 -2.53 6.99
C ASN A 152 2.59 -2.83 8.48
N CYS A 153 1.54 -3.39 9.09
CA CYS A 153 1.58 -3.84 10.47
C CYS A 153 2.63 -4.93 10.74
N ILE A 154 2.70 -5.91 9.84
CA ILE A 154 3.71 -6.97 9.93
C ILE A 154 5.11 -6.37 9.78
N LEU A 155 5.32 -5.44 8.84
CA LEU A 155 6.60 -4.75 8.66
C LEU A 155 7.03 -4.00 9.92
N GLN A 156 6.13 -3.27 10.58
CA GLN A 156 6.43 -2.61 11.86
C GLN A 156 6.84 -3.62 12.94
N ILE A 157 6.25 -4.81 12.95
CA ILE A 157 6.64 -5.87 13.91
C ILE A 157 8.02 -6.45 13.56
N LEU A 158 8.32 -6.62 12.27
CA LEU A 158 9.61 -7.14 11.81
C LEU A 158 10.75 -6.14 11.98
N GLN A 159 10.44 -4.85 11.86
CA GLN A 159 11.40 -3.75 11.85
C GLN A 159 10.87 -2.55 12.68
N PRO A 160 10.75 -2.68 14.02
CA PRO A 160 10.05 -1.70 14.87
C PRO A 160 10.65 -0.29 14.88
N ASN A 161 11.92 -0.14 14.49
CA ASN A 161 12.63 1.13 14.51
C ASN A 161 12.93 1.68 13.11
N ILE A 162 12.37 1.06 12.06
CA ILE A 162 12.58 1.48 10.68
C ILE A 162 11.29 2.11 10.17
N PRO A 163 11.30 3.40 9.78
CA PRO A 163 10.13 4.01 9.17
C PRO A 163 9.82 3.31 7.86
N ILE A 164 8.56 2.94 7.67
CA ILE A 164 8.09 2.36 6.42
C ILE A 164 7.75 3.52 5.49
N PHE A 165 8.56 3.68 4.46
CA PHE A 165 8.32 4.70 3.45
C PHE A 165 7.16 4.29 2.55
N GLU A 166 6.29 5.26 2.24
CA GLU A 166 5.32 5.07 1.18
C GLU A 166 6.07 4.89 -0.14
N PRO A 167 5.73 3.86 -0.95
CA PRO A 167 6.36 3.69 -2.24
C PRO A 167 6.14 4.94 -3.08
N ALA A 168 7.20 5.38 -3.77
CA ALA A 168 7.07 6.42 -4.78
C ALA A 168 5.97 6.05 -5.78
N THR A 169 5.35 7.06 -6.40
CA THR A 169 4.27 6.89 -7.39
C THR A 169 4.58 5.72 -8.33
N SER A 170 3.66 4.75 -8.38
CA SER A 170 3.83 3.41 -8.96
C SER A 170 4.74 3.37 -10.19
N PRO A 171 5.74 2.45 -10.27
CA PRO A 171 6.59 2.29 -11.46
C PRO A 171 5.77 1.96 -12.71
N THR A 172 4.57 1.39 -12.52
CA THR A 172 3.60 1.17 -13.59
C THR A 172 2.73 2.40 -13.78
N ARG A 173 2.90 3.08 -14.91
CA ARG A 173 2.05 4.21 -15.30
C ARG A 173 0.64 3.71 -15.60
N ILE A 174 -0.37 4.32 -14.98
CA ILE A 174 -1.77 4.06 -15.35
C ILE A 174 -1.96 4.43 -16.83
N PRO A 175 -2.48 3.51 -17.67
CA PRO A 175 -2.66 3.80 -19.08
C PRO A 175 -3.59 5.00 -19.29
N LEU A 176 -3.31 5.74 -20.37
CA LEU A 176 -4.16 6.80 -20.91
C LEU A 176 -5.56 6.26 -21.27
N PRO A 177 -6.54 7.13 -21.57
CA PRO A 177 -7.84 6.71 -22.07
C PRO A 177 -7.71 5.67 -23.19
N GLN A 178 -8.49 4.60 -23.08
CA GLN A 178 -8.43 3.40 -23.92
C GLN A 178 -9.77 3.23 -24.61
N ASN A 179 -9.79 2.66 -25.81
CA ASN A 179 -11.04 2.22 -26.41
C ASN A 179 -11.67 1.07 -25.60
N VAL A 180 -12.95 0.79 -25.78
CA VAL A 180 -13.69 -0.21 -24.99
C VAL A 180 -12.97 -1.57 -24.98
N PHE A 181 -12.50 -2.04 -26.13
CA PHE A 181 -11.76 -3.31 -26.20
C PHE A 181 -10.50 -3.30 -25.34
N GLN A 182 -9.67 -2.26 -25.44
CA GLN A 182 -8.46 -2.12 -24.63
C GLN A 182 -8.77 -2.04 -23.12
N GLN A 183 -9.86 -1.38 -22.71
CA GLN A 183 -10.29 -1.34 -21.31
C GLN A 183 -10.62 -2.75 -20.80
N LYS A 184 -11.34 -3.53 -21.61
CA LYS A 184 -11.72 -4.92 -21.30
C LYS A 184 -10.47 -5.79 -21.10
N VAL A 185 -9.53 -5.74 -22.06
CA VAL A 185 -8.25 -6.47 -21.97
C VAL A 185 -7.46 -6.05 -20.74
N TYR A 186 -7.29 -4.75 -20.52
CA TYR A 186 -6.53 -4.21 -19.40
C TYR A 186 -7.11 -4.67 -18.05
N GLY A 187 -8.43 -4.56 -17.86
CA GLY A 187 -9.05 -5.02 -16.62
C GLY A 187 -8.86 -6.51 -16.37
N CYS A 188 -8.90 -7.33 -17.43
CA CYS A 188 -8.66 -8.75 -17.26
C CYS A 188 -7.20 -9.07 -16.89
N VAL A 189 -6.23 -8.39 -17.48
CA VAL A 189 -4.80 -8.55 -17.15
C VAL A 189 -4.53 -8.12 -15.70
N VAL A 190 -5.09 -6.99 -15.26
CA VAL A 190 -4.98 -6.50 -13.87
C VAL A 190 -5.50 -7.54 -12.88
N LEU A 191 -6.71 -8.05 -13.10
CA LEU A 191 -7.34 -9.04 -12.21
C LEU A 191 -6.59 -10.38 -12.21
N THR A 192 -6.08 -10.81 -13.37
CA THR A 192 -5.27 -12.03 -13.50
C THR A 192 -3.98 -11.92 -12.69
N ARG A 193 -3.22 -10.84 -12.87
CA ARG A 193 -1.96 -10.63 -12.14
C ARG A 193 -2.18 -10.43 -10.65
N LEU A 194 -3.25 -9.75 -10.27
CA LEU A 194 -3.64 -9.62 -8.85
C LEU A 194 -3.90 -11.00 -8.23
N ASN A 195 -4.63 -11.88 -8.91
CA ASN A 195 -4.93 -13.22 -8.41
C ASN A 195 -3.64 -14.07 -8.26
N GLU A 196 -2.74 -14.02 -9.24
CA GLU A 196 -1.44 -14.68 -9.17
C GLU A 196 -0.59 -14.14 -8.01
N PHE A 197 -0.53 -12.80 -7.88
CA PHE A 197 0.17 -12.13 -6.79
C PHE A 197 -0.37 -12.57 -5.43
N LEU A 198 -1.70 -12.57 -5.25
CA LEU A 198 -2.35 -13.01 -4.02
C LEU A 198 -2.03 -14.46 -3.68
N SER A 199 -1.84 -15.33 -4.68
CA SER A 199 -1.37 -16.70 -4.46
C SER A 199 0.02 -16.73 -3.80
N ARG A 200 0.93 -15.86 -4.22
CA ARG A 200 2.27 -15.74 -3.64
C ARG A 200 2.21 -15.12 -2.24
N VAL A 201 1.41 -14.07 -2.04
CA VAL A 201 1.18 -13.45 -0.72
C VAL A 201 0.68 -14.46 0.29
N VAL A 202 -0.29 -15.31 -0.09
CA VAL A 202 -0.82 -16.38 0.77
C VAL A 202 0.28 -17.33 1.20
N ASN A 203 1.19 -17.70 0.31
CA ASN A 203 2.29 -18.62 0.61
C ASN A 203 3.31 -17.96 1.55
N GLU A 204 3.68 -16.71 1.27
CA GLU A 204 4.63 -15.97 2.10
C GLU A 204 4.10 -15.77 3.53
N LEU A 205 2.85 -15.34 3.68
CA LEU A 205 2.25 -15.14 5.00
C LEU A 205 2.09 -16.45 5.79
N ARG A 206 1.86 -17.58 5.12
CA ARG A 206 1.86 -18.90 5.77
C ARG A 206 3.26 -19.29 6.25
N SER A 207 4.28 -19.06 5.42
CA SER A 207 5.67 -19.29 5.80
C SER A 207 6.06 -18.47 7.04
N LEU A 208 5.70 -17.19 7.04
CA LEU A 208 5.93 -16.29 8.17
C LEU A 208 5.21 -16.74 9.45
N LYS A 209 3.97 -17.24 9.33
CA LYS A 209 3.21 -17.79 10.46
C LYS A 209 3.92 -18.98 11.11
N GLY A 210 4.62 -19.80 10.33
CA GLY A 210 5.32 -20.99 10.82
C GLY A 210 6.70 -20.68 11.44
N SER A 211 7.35 -19.60 11.00
CA SER A 211 8.72 -19.27 11.40
C SER A 211 8.83 -18.14 12.43
N MET A 212 7.80 -17.28 12.57
CA MET A 212 7.85 -16.09 13.42
C MET A 212 6.76 -16.07 14.50
N CYS A 213 6.88 -15.14 15.44
CA CYS A 213 5.97 -14.98 16.60
C CYS A 213 5.93 -16.17 17.57
N VAL A 214 6.93 -17.06 17.56
CA VAL A 214 7.03 -18.15 18.55
C VAL A 214 7.42 -17.54 19.89
N LYS A 215 6.55 -17.67 20.90
CA LYS A 215 6.93 -17.41 22.29
C LYS A 215 8.06 -18.41 22.62
N LYS A 216 9.29 -17.94 22.79
CA LYS A 216 10.33 -18.76 23.42
C LYS A 216 9.78 -19.15 24.79
N LYS A 217 9.42 -20.43 24.99
CA LYS A 217 9.22 -20.95 26.35
C LYS A 217 10.58 -20.76 27.03
N LYS A 218 10.65 -19.86 27.99
CA LYS A 218 11.77 -19.78 28.92
C LYS A 218 11.84 -21.17 29.54
N LYS A 219 12.82 -21.99 29.17
CA LYS A 219 13.17 -23.16 29.96
C LYS A 219 13.71 -22.57 31.25
N GLU A 220 12.89 -22.53 32.28
CA GLU A 220 13.41 -22.41 33.63
C GLU A 220 14.19 -23.69 33.90
N LEU A 221 15.52 -23.56 33.86
CA LEU A 221 16.42 -24.54 34.43
C LEU A 221 16.26 -24.39 35.96
N TRP A 222 15.53 -25.33 36.54
CA TRP A 222 15.62 -25.69 37.95
C TRP A 222 16.44 -26.96 38.04
#